data_AF-A0A968LHH5-F1
#
_entry.id   AF-A0A968LHH5-F1
#
_cell.length_a   1.000
_cell.length_b   1.000
_cell.length_c   1.000
_cell.angle_alpha   90.00
_cell.angle_beta   90.00
_cell.angle_gamma   90.00
#
_symmetry.space_group_name_H-M   'P 1'
#
loop_
_entity.id
_entity.type
_entity.pdbx_description
1 polymer ?
#
loop_
_entity_poly.entity_id
_entity_poly.type
_entity_poly.pdbx_seq_one_letter_code
_entity_poly.pdbx_strand_id
1 'polypeptide(L)'
;MITSSQQSHHPMLTPAQYTWVTGYHLEAHTLTCIGEQPPSSESGTHHALYQMHPAIGAVFHIHNIALWHDLIDRHRWHTSPTIPYGTAAMAVEVAQIYGAIADPFSRSVLAMGGHQDGVLSFGRTCDDAGSSLLALWNQAYSS
;
A
#
# COMPACT_ATOMS: atom_id res chain seq x y z
N MET A 1 -10.95 -3.92 5.20
CA MET A 1 -10.74 -5.29 4.66
C MET A 1 -9.39 -5.32 3.98
N ILE A 2 -8.60 -6.38 4.17
CA ILE A 2 -7.30 -6.57 3.52
C ILE A 2 -7.21 -8.00 2.97
N THR A 3 -6.41 -8.20 1.93
CA THR A 3 -6.08 -9.54 1.46
C THR A 3 -5.26 -10.30 2.50
N SER A 4 -5.50 -11.60 2.61
CA SER A 4 -4.68 -12.48 3.46
C SER A 4 -3.26 -12.62 2.91
N SER A 5 -2.32 -13.03 3.75
CA SER A 5 -0.92 -13.19 3.33
C SER A 5 -0.75 -14.26 2.22
N GLN A 6 0.24 -14.06 1.33
CA GLN A 6 0.67 -15.01 0.28
C GLN A 6 -0.42 -15.41 -0.75
N GLN A 7 -1.37 -14.52 -1.05
CA GLN A 7 -2.45 -14.80 -2.00
C GLN A 7 -2.18 -14.34 -3.44
N SER A 8 -0.98 -13.82 -3.74
CA SER A 8 -0.62 -13.28 -5.06
C SER A 8 -0.66 -14.28 -6.21
N HIS A 9 -0.66 -15.59 -5.91
CA HIS A 9 -0.69 -16.68 -6.90
C HIS A 9 -2.11 -17.10 -7.32
N HIS A 10 -3.17 -16.54 -6.70
CA HIS A 10 -4.55 -16.91 -7.01
C HIS A 10 -5.22 -15.88 -7.94
N PRO A 11 -5.64 -16.27 -9.15
CA PRO A 11 -6.26 -15.36 -10.12
C PRO A 11 -7.65 -14.87 -9.70
N MET A 12 -8.29 -15.53 -8.73
CA MET A 12 -9.51 -15.07 -8.08
C MET A 12 -9.39 -15.29 -6.58
N LEU A 13 -9.73 -14.26 -5.81
CA LEU A 13 -9.82 -14.34 -4.36
C LEU A 13 -11.26 -14.69 -3.96
N THR A 14 -11.39 -15.62 -3.03
CA THR A 14 -12.66 -15.96 -2.37
C THR A 14 -12.82 -15.11 -1.10
N PRO A 15 -14.06 -14.95 -0.58
CA PRO A 15 -14.30 -14.25 0.69
C PRO A 15 -13.43 -14.75 1.86
N ALA A 16 -13.05 -16.04 1.88
CA ALA A 16 -12.18 -16.63 2.89
C ALA A 16 -10.71 -16.16 2.82
N GLN A 17 -10.30 -15.54 1.71
CA GLN A 17 -8.95 -14.98 1.48
C GLN A 17 -8.89 -13.47 1.74
N TYR A 18 -9.96 -12.92 2.31
CA TYR A 18 -9.97 -11.57 2.87
C TYR A 18 -10.06 -11.65 4.39
N THR A 19 -9.27 -10.81 5.04
CA THR A 19 -9.28 -10.65 6.49
C THR A 19 -9.77 -9.24 6.82
N TRP A 20 -10.69 -9.15 7.76
CA TRP A 20 -11.13 -7.87 8.30
C TRP A 20 -10.18 -7.47 9.42
N VAL A 21 -9.28 -6.52 9.16
CA VAL A 21 -8.47 -5.89 10.22
C VAL A 21 -9.36 -4.89 10.97
N THR A 22 -9.63 -5.17 12.25
CA THR A 22 -10.52 -4.39 13.13
C THR A 22 -9.76 -3.38 13.99
N GLY A 23 -8.44 -3.53 14.10
CA GLY A 23 -7.59 -2.61 14.85
C GLY A 23 -6.12 -2.86 14.55
N TYR A 24 -5.31 -1.82 14.73
CA TYR A 24 -3.87 -1.89 14.60
C TYR A 24 -3.27 -1.04 15.73
N HIS A 25 -2.33 -1.60 16.49
CA HIS A 25 -1.61 -0.91 17.54
C HIS A 25 -0.19 -0.65 17.07
N LEU A 26 0.05 0.57 16.58
CA LEU A 26 1.32 0.93 15.93
C LEU A 26 2.53 0.72 16.85
N GLU A 27 2.44 1.14 18.12
CA GLU A 27 3.54 1.01 19.09
C GLU A 27 3.85 -0.43 19.47
N ALA A 28 2.85 -1.31 19.45
CA ALA A 28 3.03 -2.71 19.80
C ALA A 28 3.30 -3.58 18.57
N HIS A 29 3.19 -3.01 17.37
CA HIS A 29 3.19 -3.71 16.08
C HIS A 29 2.25 -4.92 16.06
N THR A 30 1.09 -4.78 16.71
CA THR A 30 0.06 -5.82 16.77
C THR A 30 -1.18 -5.37 16.02
N LEU A 31 -1.93 -6.33 15.51
CA LEU A 31 -3.21 -6.08 14.85
C LEU A 31 -4.27 -7.00 15.43
N THR A 32 -5.52 -6.56 15.38
CA THR A 32 -6.69 -7.40 15.62
C THR A 32 -7.40 -7.59 14.31
N CYS A 33 -7.81 -8.82 14.03
CA CYS A 33 -8.51 -9.14 12.81
C CYS A 33 -9.53 -10.26 12.99
N ILE A 34 -10.53 -10.25 12.12
CA ILE A 34 -11.55 -11.28 11.97
C ILE A 34 -11.35 -11.92 10.59
N GLY A 35 -11.05 -13.21 10.54
CA GLY A 35 -10.80 -13.95 9.31
C GLY A 35 -10.18 -15.32 9.56
N GLU A 36 -10.25 -16.21 8.58
CA GLU A 36 -9.73 -17.58 8.68
C GLU A 36 -8.22 -17.67 8.44
N GLN A 37 -7.63 -16.62 7.88
CA GLN A 37 -6.22 -16.56 7.49
C GLN A 37 -5.54 -15.32 8.08
N PRO A 38 -4.22 -15.39 8.37
CA PRO A 38 -3.48 -14.23 8.82
C PRO A 38 -3.54 -13.13 7.74
N PRO A 39 -3.71 -11.85 8.15
CA PRO A 39 -3.77 -10.76 7.19
C PRO A 39 -2.40 -10.51 6.55
N SER A 40 -2.37 -9.75 5.46
CA SER A 40 -1.12 -9.36 4.79
C SER A 40 -0.10 -8.75 5.77
N SER A 41 1.19 -9.02 5.54
CA SER A 41 2.29 -8.38 6.27
C SER A 41 2.23 -6.85 6.18
N GLU A 42 1.64 -6.31 5.11
CA GLU A 42 1.44 -4.86 4.90
C GLU A 42 0.21 -4.27 5.58
N SER A 43 -0.45 -5.01 6.48
CA SER A 43 -1.61 -4.49 7.21
C SER A 43 -1.30 -3.19 7.95
N GLY A 44 -0.11 -3.04 8.51
CA GLY A 44 0.32 -1.81 9.18
C GLY A 44 0.40 -0.63 8.22
N THR A 45 0.93 -0.85 7.03
CA THR A 45 1.07 0.18 5.99
C THR A 45 -0.30 0.60 5.44
N HIS A 46 -1.22 -0.35 5.24
CA HIS A 46 -2.62 -0.05 4.91
C HIS A 46 -3.29 0.77 6.02
N HIS A 47 -3.11 0.38 7.28
CA HIS A 47 -3.66 1.10 8.41
C HIS A 47 -3.14 2.54 8.50
N ALA A 48 -1.84 2.75 8.32
CA ALA A 48 -1.23 4.09 8.31
C ALA A 48 -1.89 5.00 7.27
N LEU A 49 -2.11 4.50 6.05
CA LEU A 49 -2.80 5.25 4.99
C LEU A 49 -4.27 5.55 5.34
N TYR A 50 -5.00 4.60 5.93
CA TYR A 50 -6.39 4.85 6.36
C TYR A 50 -6.48 5.87 7.50
N GLN A 51 -5.51 5.91 8.42
CA GLN A 51 -5.48 6.88 9.52
C GLN A 51 -5.09 8.29 9.05
N MET A 52 -4.30 8.38 7.99
CA MET A 52 -3.76 9.64 7.49
C MET A 52 -4.82 10.59 6.94
N HIS A 53 -5.85 10.08 6.25
CA HIS A 53 -6.89 10.94 5.66
C HIS A 53 -8.26 10.23 5.63
N PRO A 54 -9.33 10.83 6.20
CA PRO A 54 -10.63 10.16 6.38
C PRO A 54 -11.34 9.81 5.06
N ALA A 55 -11.00 10.50 3.97
CA ALA A 55 -11.56 10.22 2.65
C ALA A 55 -10.89 9.04 1.91
N ILE A 56 -9.87 8.38 2.48
CA ILE A 56 -9.27 7.20 1.86
C ILE A 56 -10.17 6.00 2.08
N GLY A 57 -10.71 5.47 0.98
CA GLY A 57 -11.61 4.33 0.97
C GLY A 57 -10.99 3.04 0.44
N ALA A 58 -9.85 3.14 -0.26
CA ALA A 58 -9.15 1.99 -0.80
C ALA A 58 -7.63 2.17 -0.78
N VAL A 59 -6.92 1.07 -0.49
CA VAL A 59 -5.46 0.96 -0.57
C VAL A 59 -5.13 -0.36 -1.28
N PHE A 60 -4.29 -0.29 -2.31
CA PHE A 60 -3.72 -1.41 -3.02
C PHE A 60 -2.23 -1.51 -2.73
N HIS A 61 -1.77 -2.74 -2.50
CA HIS A 61 -0.37 -3.12 -2.55
C HIS A 61 -0.23 -4.11 -3.71
N ILE A 62 0.61 -3.77 -4.68
CA ILE A 62 0.90 -4.61 -5.84
C ILE A 62 2.40 -4.88 -5.93
N HIS A 63 2.75 -5.93 -6.65
CA HIS A 63 4.13 -6.25 -7.01
C HIS A 63 4.33 -5.98 -8.51
N ASN A 64 5.07 -4.94 -8.85
CA ASN A 64 5.39 -4.56 -10.23
C ASN A 64 6.77 -3.91 -10.30
N ILE A 65 7.78 -4.70 -10.68
CA ILE A 65 9.18 -4.26 -10.74
C ILE A 65 9.42 -3.09 -11.71
N ALA A 66 8.66 -3.02 -12.81
CA ALA A 66 8.81 -1.96 -13.79
C ALA A 66 8.37 -0.60 -13.20
N LEU A 67 7.16 -0.55 -12.62
CA LEU A 67 6.68 0.66 -11.92
C LEU A 67 7.56 1.02 -10.73
N TRP A 68 8.06 0.02 -10.00
CA TRP A 68 8.96 0.26 -8.87
C TRP A 68 10.24 0.96 -9.33
N HIS A 69 10.91 0.46 -10.38
CA HIS A 69 12.06 1.14 -10.98
C HIS A 69 11.69 2.53 -11.50
N ASP A 70 10.57 2.68 -12.23
CA ASP A 70 10.15 4.00 -12.73
C ASP A 70 10.00 5.04 -11.60
N LEU A 71 9.39 4.65 -10.49
CA LEU A 71 9.22 5.50 -9.32
C LEU A 71 10.56 5.86 -8.66
N ILE A 72 11.45 4.87 -8.46
CA ILE A 72 12.76 5.08 -7.83
C ILE A 72 13.69 5.91 -8.73
N ASP A 73 13.83 5.51 -10.00
CA ASP A 73 14.77 6.10 -10.96
C ASP A 73 14.40 7.53 -11.33
N ARG A 74 13.10 7.86 -11.34
CA ARG A 74 12.62 9.24 -11.56
C ARG A 74 12.53 10.06 -10.28
N HIS A 75 13.04 9.57 -9.15
CA HIS A 75 12.97 10.22 -7.85
C HIS A 75 11.54 10.64 -7.48
N ARG A 76 10.57 9.78 -7.80
CA ARG A 76 9.19 9.92 -7.34
C ARG A 76 9.08 9.43 -5.89
N TRP A 77 7.85 9.37 -5.40
CA TRP A 77 7.59 9.09 -3.99
C TRP A 77 7.94 7.65 -3.66
N HIS A 78 8.84 7.47 -2.70
CA HIS A 78 9.26 6.16 -2.22
C HIS A 78 9.64 6.20 -0.75
N THR A 79 9.48 5.08 -0.04
CA THR A 79 10.07 4.88 1.29
C THR A 79 11.56 4.60 1.19
N SER A 80 12.28 4.61 2.32
CA SER A 80 13.70 4.32 2.37
C SER A 80 13.99 2.89 1.89
N PRO A 81 15.06 2.67 1.10
CA PRO A 81 15.52 1.33 0.74
C PRO A 81 16.01 0.51 1.93
N THR A 82 16.28 1.14 3.08
CA THR A 82 16.77 0.46 4.29
C THR A 82 15.66 0.00 5.23
N ILE A 83 14.40 0.34 4.95
CA ILE A 83 13.25 0.01 5.80
C ILE A 83 12.52 -1.20 5.21
N PRO A 84 12.59 -2.40 5.83
CA PRO A 84 11.94 -3.59 5.30
C PRO A 84 10.41 -3.50 5.36
N TYR A 85 9.75 -4.18 4.42
CA TYR A 85 8.30 -4.36 4.42
C TYR A 85 7.81 -5.12 5.67
N GLY A 86 6.54 -4.93 6.02
CA GLY A 86 5.89 -5.57 7.16
C GLY A 86 6.35 -5.09 8.53
N THR A 87 7.17 -4.04 8.58
CA THR A 87 7.70 -3.46 9.83
C THR A 87 6.89 -2.23 10.28
N ALA A 88 6.93 -1.93 11.58
CA ALA A 88 6.35 -0.69 12.11
C ALA A 88 7.02 0.54 11.49
N ALA A 89 8.33 0.43 11.20
CA ALA A 89 9.10 1.49 10.56
C ALA A 89 8.54 1.84 9.18
N MET A 90 8.13 0.85 8.37
CA MET A 90 7.50 1.09 7.07
C MET A 90 6.19 1.89 7.22
N ALA A 91 5.33 1.47 8.15
CA ALA A 91 4.06 2.16 8.41
C ALA A 91 4.26 3.61 8.90
N VAL A 92 5.23 3.83 9.80
CA VAL A 92 5.61 5.16 10.27
C VAL A 92 6.15 6.03 9.14
N GLU A 93 7.03 5.49 8.30
CA GLU A 93 7.63 6.24 7.20
C GLU A 93 6.58 6.66 6.17
N VAL A 94 5.65 5.76 5.81
CA VAL A 94 4.52 6.11 4.94
C VAL A 94 3.68 7.23 5.57
N ALA A 95 3.37 7.15 6.86
CA ALA A 95 2.64 8.20 7.55
C ALA A 95 3.40 9.55 7.56
N GLN A 96 4.72 9.53 7.74
CA GLN A 96 5.56 10.74 7.71
C GLN A 96 5.62 11.38 6.33
N ILE A 97 5.82 10.56 5.30
CA ILE A 97 5.87 10.96 3.89
C ILE A 97 4.64 11.79 3.54
N TYR A 98 3.46 11.30 3.90
CA TYR A 98 2.20 11.95 3.56
C TYR A 98 1.66 12.94 4.60
N GLY A 99 2.11 12.88 5.85
CA GLY A 99 1.61 13.71 6.94
C GLY A 99 1.80 15.22 6.73
N ALA A 100 2.69 15.62 5.83
CA ALA A 100 2.93 17.02 5.46
C ALA A 100 2.21 17.46 4.16
N ILE A 101 1.46 16.58 3.49
CA ILE A 101 0.80 16.91 2.22
C ILE A 101 -0.63 17.38 2.46
N ALA A 102 -0.96 18.57 1.95
CA ALA A 102 -2.32 19.10 2.01
C ALA A 102 -3.33 18.29 1.17
N ASP A 103 -2.92 17.83 -0.01
CA ASP A 103 -3.70 16.93 -0.87
C ASP A 103 -2.91 15.65 -1.21
N PRO A 104 -3.05 14.57 -0.42
CA PRO A 104 -2.33 13.32 -0.67
C PRO A 104 -2.81 12.60 -1.94
N PHE A 105 -4.02 12.91 -2.45
CA PHE A 105 -4.57 12.25 -3.64
C PHE A 105 -3.86 12.69 -4.93
N SER A 106 -3.27 13.89 -4.95
CA SER A 106 -2.41 14.34 -6.05
C SER A 106 -1.16 13.46 -6.25
N ARG A 107 -0.80 12.66 -5.24
CA ARG A 107 0.39 11.79 -5.21
C ARG A 107 0.07 10.43 -4.58
N SER A 108 -0.99 9.79 -5.07
CA SER A 108 -1.55 8.59 -4.46
C SER A 108 -0.88 7.26 -4.83
N VAL A 109 0.36 7.31 -5.35
CA VAL A 109 1.17 6.13 -5.70
C VAL A 109 2.59 6.33 -5.15
N LEU A 110 3.11 5.30 -4.49
CA LEU A 110 4.44 5.31 -3.87
C LEU A 110 5.12 3.94 -4.01
N ALA A 111 6.43 3.94 -4.27
CA ALA A 111 7.25 2.73 -4.23
C ALA A 111 7.69 2.42 -2.79
N MET A 112 7.67 1.14 -2.43
CA MET A 112 8.19 0.67 -1.15
C MET A 112 9.68 0.38 -1.30
N GLY A 113 10.56 1.28 -0.87
CA GLY A 113 12.00 1.21 -1.15
C GLY A 113 12.65 -0.08 -0.64
N GLY A 114 12.42 -0.46 0.61
CA GLY A 114 12.94 -1.71 1.18
C GLY A 114 12.10 -2.94 0.86
N HIS A 115 11.22 -2.84 -0.14
CA HIS A 115 10.40 -3.93 -0.68
C HIS A 115 10.50 -3.92 -2.20
N GLN A 116 11.57 -4.50 -2.74
CA GLN A 116 11.82 -4.50 -4.18
C GLN A 116 10.60 -5.05 -4.92
N ASP A 117 10.10 -4.29 -5.90
CA ASP A 117 8.86 -4.50 -6.67
C ASP A 117 7.55 -4.05 -6.01
N GLY A 118 7.56 -3.74 -4.71
CA GLY A 118 6.38 -3.34 -3.95
C GLY A 118 5.93 -1.92 -4.26
N VAL A 119 4.70 -1.76 -4.74
CA VAL A 119 4.09 -0.45 -5.03
C VAL A 119 2.77 -0.32 -4.28
N LEU A 120 2.59 0.81 -3.60
CA LEU A 120 1.35 1.19 -2.94
C LEU A 120 0.58 2.19 -3.80
N SER A 121 -0.74 2.04 -3.80
CA SER A 121 -1.63 3.09 -4.26
C SER A 121 -2.87 3.20 -3.40
N PHE A 122 -3.44 4.39 -3.29
CA PHE A 122 -4.67 4.61 -2.55
C PHE A 122 -5.58 5.63 -3.24
N GLY A 123 -6.84 5.67 -2.81
CA GLY A 123 -7.86 6.52 -3.39
C GLY A 123 -9.11 6.60 -2.51
N ARG A 124 -10.07 7.45 -2.91
CA ARG A 124 -11.36 7.54 -2.21
C ARG A 124 -12.23 6.33 -2.52
N THR A 125 -12.02 5.76 -3.69
CA THR A 125 -12.65 4.54 -4.18
C THR A 125 -11.59 3.56 -4.71
N CYS A 126 -11.98 2.31 -4.96
CA CYS A 126 -11.14 1.36 -5.67
C CYS A 126 -10.79 1.87 -7.08
N ASP A 127 -11.73 2.52 -7.77
CA ASP A 127 -11.51 3.08 -9.10
C ASP A 127 -10.49 4.21 -9.09
N ASP A 128 -10.50 5.07 -8.07
CA ASP A 128 -9.51 6.13 -7.90
C ASP A 128 -8.09 5.54 -7.74
N ALA A 129 -7.95 4.56 -6.82
CA ALA A 129 -6.66 3.92 -6.56
C ALA A 129 -6.14 3.17 -7.80
N GLY A 130 -7.01 2.44 -8.49
CA GLY A 130 -6.68 1.75 -9.74
C GLY A 130 -6.33 2.70 -10.88
N SER A 131 -7.09 3.79 -11.03
CA SER A 131 -6.87 4.78 -12.09
C SER A 131 -5.54 5.50 -11.93
N SER A 132 -5.13 5.85 -10.71
CA SER A 132 -3.83 6.45 -10.44
C SER A 132 -2.67 5.51 -10.83
N LEU A 133 -2.79 4.22 -10.53
CA LEU A 133 -1.81 3.21 -10.97
C LEU A 133 -1.75 3.06 -12.49
N LEU A 134 -2.90 2.96 -13.15
CA LEU A 134 -2.97 2.82 -14.61
C LEU A 134 -2.48 4.08 -15.32
N ALA A 135 -2.80 5.27 -14.81
CA ALA A 135 -2.30 6.52 -15.35
C ALA A 135 -0.77 6.60 -15.25
N LEU A 136 -0.21 6.18 -14.11
CA LEU A 136 1.24 6.08 -13.93
C LEU A 136 1.87 5.08 -14.91
N TRP A 137 1.28 3.89 -15.03
CA TRP A 137 1.72 2.87 -15.98
C TRP A 137 1.73 3.39 -17.41
N ASN A 138 0.65 4.05 -17.84
CA ASN A 138 0.53 4.57 -19.19
C ASN A 138 1.52 5.72 -19.47
N GLN A 139 1.80 6.59 -18.49
CA GLN A 139 2.83 7.62 -18.63
C GLN A 139 4.24 7.04 -18.79
N ALA A 140 4.53 5.92 -18.13
CA ALA A 140 5.83 5.29 -18.17
C ALA A 140 6.01 4.34 -19.38
N TYR A 141 4.92 3.72 -19.87
CA TYR A 141 5.00 2.57 -20.78
C TYR A 141 4.01 2.57 -21.96
N SER A 142 3.14 3.57 -22.12
CA SER A 142 2.33 3.68 -23.35
C SER A 142 3.13 4.37 -24.45
N SER A 143 3.39 3.63 -25.54
CA SER A 143 3.98 4.11 -26.80
C SER A 143 2.88 4.46 -27.79
#